data_AF-A0A525HGD0-F1
#
_entry.id   AF-A0A525HGD0-F1
#
_cell.length_a   1.000
_cell.length_b   1.000
_cell.length_c   1.000
_cell.angle_alpha   90.00
_cell.angle_beta   90.00
_cell.angle_gamma   90.00
#
_symmetry.space_group_name_H-M   'P 1'
#
loop_
_entity.id
_entity.type
_entity.pdbx_description
1 polymer ?
#
loop_
_entity_poly.entity_id
_entity_poly.type
_entity_poly.pdbx_seq_one_letter_code
_entity_poly.pdbx_strand_id
1 'polypeptide(L)'
;MKMSVREARAQFAMALAAVENGESVTITKNGKAVAELNPPKKKGGINWEKLAEVRKEFGWENATVEFDPAFDDPAVSRKLLGLDP
;
A
#
# COMPACT_ATOMS: atom_id res chain seq x y z
N MET A 1 17.77 11.44 -4.07
CA MET A 1 18.89 11.70 -5.02
C MET A 1 18.40 12.19 -6.38
N LYS A 2 19.21 12.98 -7.12
CA LYS A 2 18.95 13.36 -8.52
C LYS A 2 20.12 12.91 -9.40
N MET A 3 19.82 12.41 -10.60
CA MET A 3 20.83 12.02 -11.58
C MET A 3 20.36 12.32 -13.00
N SER A 4 21.29 12.54 -13.91
CA SER A 4 20.99 12.64 -15.34
C SER A 4 20.67 11.26 -15.94
N VAL A 5 20.01 11.21 -17.10
CA VAL A 5 19.81 9.96 -17.85
C VAL A 5 21.13 9.24 -18.15
N ARG A 6 22.22 9.99 -18.37
CA ARG A 6 23.54 9.42 -18.64
C ARG A 6 24.13 8.76 -17.39
N GLU A 7 24.05 9.44 -16.25
CA GLU A 7 24.50 8.91 -14.96
C GLU A 7 23.65 7.72 -14.53
N ALA A 8 22.32 7.80 -14.68
CA ALA A 8 21.41 6.70 -14.38
C ALA A 8 21.74 5.44 -15.18
N ARG A 9 22.16 5.56 -16.45
CA ARG A 9 22.61 4.43 -17.27
C ARG A 9 23.94 3.85 -16.80
N ALA A 10 24.91 4.70 -16.46
CA ALA A 10 26.23 4.26 -16.04
C ALA A 10 26.24 3.67 -14.61
N GLN A 11 25.36 4.16 -13.74
CA GLN A 11 25.32 3.83 -12.32
C GLN A 11 23.96 3.24 -11.91
N PHE A 12 23.32 2.50 -12.82
CA PHE A 12 21.99 1.97 -12.58
C PHE A 12 21.93 1.07 -11.33
N ALA A 13 22.95 0.26 -11.11
CA ALA A 13 23.07 -0.59 -9.91
C ALA A 13 23.11 0.23 -8.61
N MET A 14 23.81 1.38 -8.61
CA MET A 14 23.85 2.29 -7.46
C MET A 14 22.50 2.97 -7.24
N ALA A 15 21.81 3.35 -8.31
CA ALA A 15 20.47 3.89 -8.24
C ALA A 15 19.49 2.87 -7.62
N LEU A 16 19.59 1.59 -7.99
CA LEU A 16 18.79 0.51 -7.40
C LEU A 16 19.11 0.32 -5.92
N ALA A 17 20.39 0.26 -5.54
CA ALA A 17 20.78 0.12 -4.14
C ALA A 17 20.28 1.28 -3.26
N ALA A 18 20.29 2.51 -3.78
CA ALA A 18 19.71 3.67 -3.08
C ALA A 18 18.20 3.50 -2.86
N VAL A 19 17.49 3.01 -3.87
CA VAL A 19 16.05 2.74 -3.83
C VAL A 19 15.70 1.59 -2.88
N GLU A 20 16.50 0.53 -2.84
CA GLU A 20 16.35 -0.58 -1.89
C GLU A 20 16.51 -0.12 -0.44
N ASN A 21 17.41 0.84 -0.20
CA ASN A 21 17.61 1.47 1.11
C ASN A 21 16.52 2.49 1.48
N GLY A 22 15.51 2.69 0.62
CA GLY A 22 14.39 3.58 0.90
C GLY A 22 14.51 4.99 0.33
N GLU A 23 15.55 5.29 -0.47
CA GLU A 23 15.74 6.60 -1.07
C GLU A 23 15.05 6.72 -2.45
N SER A 24 14.40 7.85 -2.73
CA SER A 24 13.86 8.14 -4.07
C SER A 24 14.92 8.75 -4.99
N VAL A 25 14.94 8.31 -6.24
CA VAL A 25 15.90 8.78 -7.26
C VAL A 25 15.16 9.41 -8.44
N THR A 26 15.36 10.71 -8.65
CA THR A 26 14.80 11.43 -9.81
C THR A 26 15.81 11.44 -10.96
N ILE A 27 15.41 10.91 -12.11
CA ILE A 27 16.19 10.91 -13.34
C ILE A 27 15.80 12.13 -14.17
N THR A 28 16.80 12.90 -14.60
CA THR A 28 16.64 14.13 -15.36
C THR A 28 17.27 14.06 -16.75
N LYS A 29 16.65 14.70 -17.74
CA LYS A 29 17.21 14.92 -19.08
C LYS A 29 17.24 16.43 -19.33
N ASN A 30 18.43 16.97 -19.57
CA ASN A 30 18.62 18.42 -19.75
C ASN A 30 18.04 19.25 -18.59
N GLY A 31 18.26 18.80 -17.34
CA GLY A 31 17.76 19.46 -16.13
C GLY A 31 16.27 19.27 -15.83
N LYS A 32 15.48 18.67 -16.74
CA LYS A 32 14.06 18.36 -16.51
C LYS A 32 13.89 16.94 -16.01
N ALA A 33 13.09 16.73 -14.97
CA ALA A 33 12.73 15.39 -14.50
C ALA A 33 11.97 14.63 -15.59
N VAL A 34 12.34 13.38 -15.83
CA VAL A 34 11.73 12.51 -16.85
C VAL A 34 11.29 11.16 -16.30
N ALA A 35 11.86 10.69 -15.19
CA ALA A 35 11.46 9.46 -14.52
C ALA A 35 11.84 9.51 -13.04
N GLU A 36 11.18 8.69 -12.24
CA GLU A 36 11.48 8.51 -10.82
C GLU A 36 11.56 7.01 -10.51
N LEU A 37 12.59 6.64 -9.75
CA LEU A 37 12.71 5.33 -9.13
C LEU A 37 12.36 5.49 -7.65
N ASN A 38 11.38 4.74 -7.19
CA ASN A 38 10.89 4.78 -5.82
C ASN A 38 11.00 3.39 -5.18
N PRO A 39 11.19 3.31 -3.85
CA PRO A 39 11.22 2.02 -3.15
C PRO A 39 9.97 1.21 -3.49
N PRO A 40 10.08 -0.12 -3.67
CA PRO A 40 8.92 -0.94 -3.93
C PRO A 40 7.93 -0.77 -2.76
N LYS A 41 6.71 -0.32 -3.07
CA LYS A 41 5.65 -0.24 -2.08
C LYS A 41 5.48 -1.64 -1.49
N LYS A 42 5.70 -1.80 -0.18
CA LYS A 42 5.47 -3.08 0.51
C LYS A 42 4.05 -3.53 0.16
N LYS A 43 3.92 -4.71 -0.47
CA LYS A 43 2.63 -5.36 -0.76
C LYS A 43 2.02 -5.95 0.52
N GLY A 44 1.94 -5.15 1.58
CA GLY A 44 1.49 -5.58 2.89
C GLY A 44 1.29 -4.39 3.81
N GLY A 45 0.17 -4.41 4.54
CA GLY A 45 -0.29 -3.31 5.37
C GLY A 45 -1.56 -2.68 4.79
N ILE A 46 -2.50 -2.35 5.68
CA ILE A 46 -3.68 -1.58 5.31
C ILE A 46 -3.20 -0.16 4.98
N ASN A 47 -3.47 0.30 3.75
CA ASN A 47 -3.28 1.71 3.41
C ASN A 47 -4.41 2.51 4.06
N TRP A 48 -4.17 2.98 5.28
CA TRP A 48 -5.16 3.71 6.10
C TRP A 48 -5.65 4.99 5.42
N GLU A 49 -4.80 5.68 4.66
CA GLU A 49 -5.19 6.87 3.89
C GLU A 49 -6.17 6.50 2.78
N LYS A 50 -5.88 5.45 2.03
CA LYS A 50 -6.79 4.96 0.98
C LYS A 50 -8.09 4.42 1.56
N LEU A 51 -8.03 3.76 2.72
CA LEU A 51 -9.20 3.28 3.44
C LEU A 51 -10.09 4.46 3.88
N ALA A 52 -9.50 5.55 4.38
CA ALA A 52 -10.24 6.75 4.78
C ALA A 52 -10.91 7.43 3.57
N GLU A 53 -10.19 7.54 2.44
CA GLU A 53 -10.75 8.08 1.19
C GLU A 53 -11.94 7.25 0.69
N VAL A 54 -11.80 5.92 0.67
CA VAL A 54 -12.89 5.00 0.31
C VAL A 54 -14.05 5.12 1.28
N ARG A 55 -13.81 5.16 2.61
CA ARG A 55 -14.89 5.36 3.59
C ARG A 55 -15.66 6.66 3.35
N LYS A 56 -14.97 7.74 2.97
CA LYS A 56 -15.61 9.01 2.61
C LYS A 56 -16.45 8.91 1.34
N GLU A 57 -15.90 8.29 0.30
CA GLU A 57 -16.57 8.09 -1.00
C GLU A 57 -17.88 7.30 -0.86
N PHE A 58 -17.85 6.22 -0.06
CA PHE A 58 -19.01 5.37 0.19
C PHE A 58 -19.93 5.91 1.31
N GLY A 59 -19.63 7.06 1.91
CA GLY A 59 -20.41 7.65 3.00
C GLY A 59 -20.39 6.83 4.30
N TRP A 60 -19.38 5.98 4.47
CA TRP A 60 -19.22 5.08 5.63
C TRP A 60 -18.47 5.72 6.80
N GLU A 61 -18.23 7.02 6.78
CA GLU A 61 -17.57 7.73 7.88
C GLU A 61 -18.31 7.56 9.22
N ASN A 62 -19.64 7.41 9.17
CA ASN A 62 -20.51 7.21 10.33
C ASN A 62 -21.26 5.87 10.28
N ALA A 63 -20.81 4.92 9.45
CA ALA A 63 -21.44 3.61 9.36
C ALA A 63 -21.29 2.88 10.70
N THR A 64 -22.41 2.74 11.41
CA THR A 64 -22.52 1.86 12.57
C THR A 64 -22.82 0.47 12.04
N VAL A 65 -21.89 -0.46 12.27
CA VAL A 65 -22.12 -1.87 11.94
C VAL A 65 -22.85 -2.49 13.11
N GLU A 66 -24.15 -2.65 12.98
CA GLU A 66 -24.93 -3.49 13.89
C GLU A 66 -24.78 -4.93 13.43
N PHE A 67 -24.05 -5.72 14.21
CA PHE A 67 -24.03 -7.16 14.04
C PHE A 67 -25.27 -7.74 14.72
N ASP A 68 -25.88 -8.74 14.09
CA ASP A 68 -26.91 -9.54 14.74
C ASP A 68 -26.30 -10.15 16.02
N PRO A 69 -26.92 -9.96 17.20
CA PRO A 69 -26.43 -10.57 18.45
C PRO A 69 -26.24 -12.08 18.37
N ALA A 70 -26.91 -12.77 17.44
CA ALA A 70 -26.69 -14.19 17.17
C ALA A 70 -25.25 -14.50 16.73
N PHE A 71 -24.48 -13.54 16.20
CA PHE A 71 -23.06 -13.74 15.91
C PHE A 71 -22.19 -13.90 17.16
N ASP A 72 -22.65 -13.42 18.32
CA ASP A 72 -21.98 -13.65 19.59
C ASP A 72 -22.29 -15.04 20.19
N ASP A 73 -23.28 -15.76 19.64
CA ASP A 73 -23.61 -17.12 20.07
C ASP A 73 -22.57 -18.13 19.54
N PRO A 74 -21.84 -18.83 20.43
CA PRO A 74 -20.89 -19.86 20.01
C PRO A 74 -21.54 -20.99 19.20
N ALA A 75 -22.83 -21.30 19.42
CA ALA A 75 -23.54 -22.32 18.65
C ALA A 75 -23.67 -21.95 17.17
N VAL A 76 -23.87 -20.65 16.87
CA VAL A 76 -23.94 -20.15 15.49
C VAL A 76 -22.59 -20.30 14.80
N SER A 77 -21.50 -19.96 15.48
CA SER A 77 -20.14 -20.13 14.94
C SER A 77 -19.78 -21.61 14.72
N ARG A 78 -20.15 -22.50 15.64
CA ARG A 78 -19.90 -23.94 15.51
C ARG A 78 -20.63 -24.54 14.31
N LYS A 79 -21.91 -24.20 14.13
CA LYS A 79 -22.69 -24.63 12.98
C LYS A 79 -22.13 -24.11 11.66
N LEU A 80 -21.79 -22.82 11.58
CA LEU A 80 -21.24 -22.19 10.37
C LEU A 80 -19.88 -22.77 9.97
N LEU A 81 -19.05 -23.10 10.96
CA LEU A 81 -17.72 -23.66 10.75
C LEU A 81 -17.72 -25.19 10.63
N GLY A 82 -18.88 -25.85 10.72
CA GLY A 82 -18.99 -27.31 10.64
C GLY A 82 -18.31 -28.04 11.80
N LEU A 83 -18.35 -27.45 13.00
CA LEU A 83 -17.74 -27.98 14.22
C LEU A 83 -18.74 -28.72 15.11
N ASP A 84 -19.99 -28.83 14.66
CA ASP A 84 -20.98 -29.69 15.29
C ASP A 84 -20.80 -31.14 14.79
N PRO A 85 -20.82 -32.14 15.70
CA PRO A 85 -20.54 -33.54 15.39
C PRO A 85 -21.64 -34.23 14.56
#